data_AF-A0A017HJU1-F1
#
_entry.id   AF-A0A017HJU1-F1
#
_cell.length_a   1.000
_cell.length_b   1.000
_cell.length_c   1.000
_cell.angle_alpha   90.00
_cell.angle_beta   90.00
_cell.angle_gamma   90.00
#
_symmetry.space_group_name_H-M   'P 1'
#
loop_
_entity.id
_entity.type
_entity.pdbx_description
1 polymer ?
#
loop_
_entity_poly.entity_id
_entity_poly.type
_entity_poly.pdbx_seq_one_letter_code
_entity_poly.pdbx_strand_id
1 'polypeptide(L)'
;MHRFATEYFPRAVAVNDLGWVSYRNDNYVLDLWGLGSEEAREAMRSDSLTSEFVREVAVRHGVTYAMIYKDVFRGSIPGEWCEIAELRTSKVTAFEGEVAFYLLRPEEETAMRRALASFEESLPEGSSLGTFDCDGDDGGRQTS
;
A
#
# COMPACT_ATOMS: atom_id res chain seq x y z
N MET A 1 11.51 0.98 -7.43
CA MET A 1 10.57 2.03 -7.90
C MET A 1 10.85 3.38 -7.23
N HIS A 2 10.80 3.51 -5.88
CA HIS A 2 11.07 4.77 -5.17
C HIS A 2 12.31 5.55 -5.66
N ARG A 3 13.51 4.93 -5.57
CA ARG A 3 14.77 5.57 -5.99
C ARG A 3 14.73 6.15 -7.40
N PHE A 4 14.09 5.47 -8.35
CA PHE A 4 13.96 5.98 -9.71
C PHE A 4 13.13 7.26 -9.78
N ALA A 5 11.99 7.27 -9.08
CA ALA A 5 11.07 8.41 -9.05
C ALA A 5 11.58 9.63 -8.28
N THR A 6 12.58 9.46 -7.42
CA THR A 6 13.12 10.56 -6.60
C THR A 6 14.52 10.99 -7.01
N GLU A 7 15.39 10.07 -7.40
CA GLU A 7 16.81 10.36 -7.68
C GLU A 7 17.13 10.49 -9.18
N TYR A 8 16.41 9.77 -10.05
CA TYR A 8 16.79 9.62 -11.46
C TYR A 8 15.85 10.34 -12.44
N PHE A 9 14.54 10.30 -12.18
CA PHE A 9 13.54 10.98 -13.01
C PHE A 9 12.41 11.61 -12.16
N PRO A 10 12.70 12.68 -11.41
CA PRO A 10 11.76 13.31 -10.47
C PRO A 10 10.71 14.14 -11.20
N ARG A 11 9.64 13.47 -11.64
CA ARG A 11 8.47 14.07 -12.27
C ARG A 11 7.20 13.44 -11.69
N ALA A 12 6.04 14.04 -11.96
CA ALA A 12 4.76 13.45 -11.57
C ALA A 12 4.59 12.07 -12.21
N VAL A 13 4.20 11.08 -11.40
CA VAL A 13 4.25 9.64 -11.74
C VAL A 13 2.95 8.93 -11.38
N ALA A 14 2.53 7.97 -12.19
CA ALA A 14 1.46 7.03 -11.86
C ALA A 14 2.01 5.68 -11.41
N VAL A 15 1.44 5.10 -10.34
CA VAL A 15 1.86 3.81 -9.76
C VAL A 15 0.67 2.97 -9.33
N ASN A 16 0.92 1.67 -9.12
CA ASN A 16 -0.03 0.76 -8.47
C ASN A 16 0.34 0.44 -7.01
N ASP A 17 1.63 0.49 -6.66
CA ASP A 17 2.10 0.29 -5.28
C ASP A 17 2.48 1.64 -4.69
N LEU A 18 1.50 2.32 -4.10
CA LEU A 18 1.67 3.67 -3.59
C LEU A 18 2.73 3.74 -2.47
N GLY A 19 2.65 2.84 -1.48
CA GLY A 19 3.27 2.98 -0.16
C GLY A 19 4.75 3.42 -0.15
N TRP A 20 5.65 2.67 -0.80
CA TRP A 20 7.08 3.02 -0.79
C TRP A 20 7.45 4.08 -1.83
N VAL A 21 6.68 4.23 -2.91
CA VAL A 21 6.98 5.21 -3.97
C VAL A 21 6.57 6.63 -3.57
N SER A 22 5.48 6.77 -2.79
CA SER A 22 5.04 8.05 -2.21
C SER A 22 5.90 8.49 -1.03
N TYR A 23 6.51 7.55 -0.30
CA TYR A 23 7.42 7.88 0.79
C TYR A 23 8.54 8.79 0.29
N ARG A 24 8.67 10.03 0.80
CA ARG A 24 9.71 11.03 0.44
C ARG A 24 9.85 11.35 -1.06
N ASN A 25 8.75 11.61 -1.75
CA ASN A 25 8.76 12.10 -3.13
C ASN A 25 8.07 13.47 -3.22
N ASP A 26 8.78 14.51 -3.68
CA ASP A 26 8.22 15.89 -3.82
C ASP A 26 7.31 16.04 -5.05
N ASN A 27 7.28 15.02 -5.92
CA ASN A 27 6.45 15.02 -7.12
C ASN A 27 5.11 14.35 -6.83
N TYR A 28 4.09 14.75 -7.57
CA TYR A 28 2.77 14.13 -7.48
C TYR A 28 2.83 12.64 -7.84
N VAL A 29 2.24 11.78 -6.99
CA VAL A 29 2.12 10.34 -7.19
C VAL A 29 0.65 9.99 -7.32
N LEU A 30 0.23 9.63 -8.53
CA LEU A 30 -1.11 9.14 -8.81
C LEU A 30 -1.18 7.64 -8.47
N ASP A 31 -2.12 7.26 -7.59
CA ASP A 31 -2.38 5.87 -7.28
C ASP A 31 -3.49 5.30 -8.18
N LEU A 32 -3.09 4.53 -9.18
CA LEU A 32 -4.03 3.90 -10.11
C LEU A 32 -4.76 2.68 -9.51
N TRP A 33 -4.35 2.22 -8.32
CA TRP A 33 -4.97 1.08 -7.62
C TRP A 33 -6.07 1.52 -6.62
N GLY A 34 -6.18 2.82 -6.35
CA GLY A 34 -7.27 3.36 -5.52
C GLY A 34 -7.15 3.12 -4.02
N LEU A 35 -5.95 2.83 -3.51
CA LEU A 35 -5.65 2.86 -2.07
C LEU A 35 -5.52 4.30 -1.54
N GLY A 36 -5.13 5.23 -2.40
CA GLY A 36 -4.97 6.66 -2.09
C GLY A 36 -5.60 7.62 -3.11
N SER A 37 -6.39 7.14 -4.07
CA SER A 37 -7.09 7.97 -5.05
C SER A 37 -8.54 7.54 -5.17
N GLU A 38 -9.46 8.39 -4.72
CA GLU A 38 -10.89 8.05 -4.63
C GLU A 38 -11.50 7.80 -6.01
N GLU A 39 -11.13 8.59 -7.03
CA GLU A 39 -11.62 8.35 -8.38
C GLU A 39 -11.15 6.99 -8.93
N ALA A 40 -9.91 6.58 -8.60
CA ALA A 40 -9.40 5.26 -8.97
C ALA A 40 -10.08 4.13 -8.19
N ARG A 41 -10.39 4.35 -6.90
CA ARG A 41 -11.16 3.41 -6.06
C ARG A 41 -12.56 3.19 -6.61
N GLU A 42 -13.24 4.27 -6.97
CA GLU A 42 -14.59 4.23 -7.56
C GLU A 42 -14.57 3.51 -8.91
N ALA A 43 -13.61 3.85 -9.78
CA ALA A 43 -13.46 3.18 -11.08
C ALA A 43 -13.14 1.69 -10.94
N MET A 44 -12.31 1.30 -9.98
CA MET A 44 -12.02 -0.10 -9.70
C MET A 44 -13.26 -0.84 -9.14
N ARG A 45 -14.08 -0.17 -8.34
CA ARG A 45 -15.32 -0.74 -7.78
C ARG A 45 -16.43 -0.89 -8.83
N SER A 46 -16.49 -0.02 -9.84
CA SER A 46 -17.51 -0.02 -10.89
C SER A 46 -17.08 -0.71 -12.18
N ASP A 47 -15.98 -1.46 -12.17
CA ASP A 47 -15.37 -2.10 -13.36
C ASP A 47 -15.13 -1.10 -14.52
N SER A 48 -14.86 0.15 -14.14
CA SER A 48 -14.70 1.31 -15.05
C SER A 48 -13.25 1.77 -15.15
N LEU A 49 -12.31 0.97 -14.65
CA LEU A 49 -10.86 1.17 -14.84
C LEU A 49 -10.47 0.84 -16.29
N THR A 50 -10.98 1.60 -17.25
CA THR A 50 -10.73 1.42 -18.69
C THR A 50 -9.46 2.16 -19.12
N SER A 51 -8.98 1.88 -20.33
CA SER A 51 -7.87 2.64 -20.93
C SER A 51 -8.19 4.13 -21.08
N GLU A 52 -9.45 4.46 -21.39
CA GLU A 52 -9.91 5.85 -21.47
C GLU A 52 -9.85 6.54 -20.09
N PHE A 53 -10.32 5.88 -19.04
CA PHE A 53 -10.24 6.41 -17.67
C PHE A 53 -8.79 6.63 -17.23
N VAL A 54 -7.91 5.63 -17.42
CA VAL A 54 -6.49 5.73 -17.05
C VAL A 54 -5.82 6.89 -17.79
N ARG A 55 -6.12 7.08 -19.08
CA ARG A 55 -5.65 8.22 -19.86
C ARG A 55 -6.14 9.54 -19.29
N GLU A 56 -7.45 9.67 -19.04
CA GLU A 56 -8.05 10.91 -18.56
C GLU A 56 -7.52 11.34 -17.20
N VAL A 57 -7.41 10.40 -16.26
CA VAL A 57 -6.84 10.65 -14.93
C VAL A 57 -5.36 11.05 -15.07
N ALA A 58 -4.58 10.35 -15.90
CA ALA A 58 -3.19 10.69 -16.10
C ALA A 58 -3.02 12.14 -16.64
N VAL A 59 -3.83 12.53 -17.62
CA VAL A 59 -3.83 13.89 -18.18
C VAL A 59 -4.27 14.92 -17.14
N ARG A 60 -5.38 14.64 -16.43
CA ARG A 60 -5.96 15.54 -15.42
C ARG A 60 -4.97 15.87 -14.31
N HIS A 61 -4.19 14.89 -13.89
CA HIS A 61 -3.19 15.05 -12.84
C HIS A 61 -1.79 15.39 -13.34
N GLY A 62 -1.61 15.54 -14.66
CA GLY A 62 -0.34 15.94 -15.26
C GLY A 62 0.81 14.97 -14.99
N VAL A 63 0.52 13.67 -14.79
CA VAL A 63 1.59 12.66 -14.65
C VAL A 63 2.27 12.44 -16.01
N THR A 64 3.58 12.23 -15.96
CA THR A 64 4.44 12.22 -17.16
C THR A 64 4.98 10.83 -17.49
N TYR A 65 4.90 9.89 -16.55
CA TYR A 65 5.29 8.49 -16.73
C TYR A 65 4.56 7.58 -15.72
N ALA A 66 4.56 6.27 -15.97
CA ALA A 66 3.95 5.28 -15.09
C ALA A 66 4.94 4.15 -14.76
N MET A 67 4.90 3.67 -13.52
CA MET A 67 5.56 2.44 -13.07
C MET A 67 4.50 1.50 -12.48
N ILE A 68 4.06 0.55 -13.29
CA ILE A 68 2.91 -0.31 -12.96
C ILE A 68 3.20 -1.78 -13.27
N TYR A 69 2.50 -2.69 -12.60
CA TYR A 69 2.45 -4.10 -13.01
C TYR A 69 1.47 -4.29 -14.17
N LYS A 70 1.96 -4.66 -15.35
CA LYS A 70 1.12 -4.81 -16.56
C LYS A 70 -0.04 -5.77 -16.39
N ASP A 71 0.18 -6.88 -15.71
CA ASP A 71 -0.87 -7.88 -15.49
C ASP A 71 -2.04 -7.33 -14.65
N VAL A 72 -1.76 -6.37 -13.76
CA VAL A 72 -2.77 -5.69 -12.94
C VAL A 72 -3.64 -4.76 -13.79
N PHE A 73 -3.11 -4.18 -14.87
CA PHE A 73 -3.79 -3.21 -15.74
C PHE A 73 -4.10 -3.77 -17.13
N ARG A 74 -4.23 -5.09 -17.28
CA ARG A 74 -4.44 -5.71 -18.59
C ARG A 74 -5.75 -5.21 -19.22
N GLY A 75 -5.65 -4.58 -20.40
CA GLY A 75 -6.79 -3.97 -21.09
C GLY A 75 -7.08 -2.52 -20.70
N SER A 76 -6.44 -2.01 -19.64
CA SER A 76 -6.61 -0.66 -19.10
C SER A 76 -5.42 0.26 -19.37
N ILE A 77 -4.33 -0.25 -19.95
CA ILE A 77 -3.19 0.58 -20.38
C ILE A 77 -3.57 1.27 -21.70
N PRO A 78 -3.50 2.62 -21.79
CA PRO A 78 -3.74 3.35 -23.04
C PRO A 78 -2.80 2.90 -24.16
N GLY A 79 -3.34 2.64 -25.36
CA GLY A 79 -2.57 2.10 -26.48
C GLY A 79 -1.51 3.05 -27.03
N GLU A 80 -1.66 4.35 -26.75
CA GLU A 80 -0.70 5.40 -27.07
C GLU A 80 0.48 5.49 -26.08
N TRP A 81 0.42 4.81 -24.92
CA TRP A 81 1.54 4.79 -23.98
C TRP A 81 2.70 3.98 -24.57
N CYS A 82 3.87 4.60 -24.62
CA CYS A 82 5.08 3.94 -25.09
C CYS A 82 5.79 3.24 -23.93
N GLU A 83 5.83 1.91 -23.97
CA GLU A 83 6.64 1.14 -23.03
C GLU A 83 8.12 1.21 -23.41
N ILE A 84 8.93 1.86 -22.58
CA ILE A 84 10.37 2.07 -22.85
C ILE A 84 11.31 1.22 -21.98
N ALA A 85 10.81 0.56 -20.92
CA ALA A 85 11.61 -0.28 -20.03
C ALA A 85 10.74 -1.23 -19.16
N GLU A 86 11.34 -2.34 -18.71
CA GLU A 86 10.75 -3.27 -17.73
C GLU A 86 11.79 -3.61 -16.63
N LEU A 87 11.39 -3.48 -15.36
CA LEU A 87 12.23 -3.82 -14.19
C LEU A 87 11.85 -5.20 -13.64
N ARG A 88 12.84 -6.10 -13.46
CA ARG A 88 12.66 -7.43 -12.88
C ARG A 88 13.43 -7.55 -11.55
N THR A 89 12.76 -7.94 -10.46
CA THR A 89 13.32 -8.08 -9.10
C THR A 89 12.72 -9.26 -8.33
N SER A 90 13.32 -9.68 -7.21
CA SER A 90 12.69 -10.57 -6.23
C SER A 90 11.55 -9.85 -5.49
N LYS A 91 10.50 -10.58 -5.08
CA LYS A 91 9.29 -10.06 -4.43
C LYS A 91 9.43 -10.13 -2.89
N VAL A 92 9.41 -8.98 -2.19
CA VAL A 92 9.47 -8.86 -0.71
C VAL A 92 8.50 -7.76 -0.26
N THR A 93 7.44 -8.03 0.54
CA THR A 93 6.41 -7.01 0.88
C THR A 93 5.73 -7.24 2.25
N ALA A 94 5.81 -6.25 3.17
CA ALA A 94 4.94 -6.08 4.36
C ALA A 94 4.46 -4.61 4.47
N PHE A 95 3.27 -4.34 5.04
CA PHE A 95 2.59 -3.02 5.04
C PHE A 95 3.03 -2.07 6.18
N GLU A 96 3.34 -2.60 7.38
CA GLU A 96 3.92 -1.88 8.55
C GLU A 96 4.91 -2.73 9.38
N GLY A 97 5.67 -2.08 10.28
CA GLY A 97 6.78 -2.66 11.08
C GLY A 97 6.55 -2.76 12.60
N GLU A 98 5.53 -2.10 13.13
CA GLU A 98 5.00 -2.36 14.47
C GLU A 98 3.51 -2.65 14.32
N VAL A 99 2.98 -3.51 15.17
CA VAL A 99 1.59 -3.98 15.04
C VAL A 99 0.99 -3.98 16.44
N ALA A 100 -0.11 -3.26 16.64
CA ALA A 100 -0.81 -3.24 17.94
C ALA A 100 -1.67 -4.50 18.10
N PHE A 101 -1.54 -5.16 19.26
CA PHE A 101 -2.24 -6.42 19.57
C PHE A 101 -3.35 -6.17 20.59
N TYR A 102 -4.61 -6.13 20.13
CA TYR A 102 -5.78 -5.93 20.98
C TYR A 102 -6.36 -7.28 21.45
N LEU A 103 -6.62 -7.44 22.75
CA LEU A 103 -7.36 -8.59 23.30
C LEU A 103 -8.86 -8.29 23.26
N LEU A 104 -9.61 -9.10 22.51
CA LEU A 104 -11.06 -8.89 22.30
C LEU A 104 -11.95 -9.72 23.25
N ARG A 105 -11.38 -10.63 24.06
CA ARG A 105 -12.08 -11.52 25.01
C ARG A 105 -11.31 -11.66 26.33
N PRO A 106 -11.77 -11.07 27.44
CA PRO A 106 -11.00 -11.03 28.69
C PRO A 106 -10.63 -12.41 29.26
N GLU A 107 -11.49 -13.43 29.09
CA GLU A 107 -11.22 -14.79 29.56
C GLU A 107 -9.99 -15.46 28.91
N GLU A 108 -9.51 -14.95 27.77
CA GLU A 108 -8.35 -15.47 27.01
C GLU A 108 -7.01 -14.84 27.43
N GLU A 109 -7.01 -13.90 28.38
CA GLU A 109 -5.84 -13.11 28.73
C GLU A 109 -4.64 -13.95 29.17
N THR A 110 -4.87 -14.97 30.02
CA THR A 110 -3.80 -15.87 30.49
C THR A 110 -3.14 -16.63 29.34
N ALA A 111 -3.90 -16.93 28.27
CA ALA A 111 -3.39 -17.60 27.09
C ALA A 111 -2.60 -16.63 26.17
N MET A 112 -3.13 -15.42 25.88
CA MET A 112 -2.46 -14.41 25.04
C MET A 112 -1.13 -13.93 25.63
N ARG A 113 -1.03 -13.82 26.96
CA ARG A 113 0.22 -13.46 27.65
C ARG A 113 1.31 -14.52 27.52
N ARG A 114 0.97 -15.81 27.66
CA ARG A 114 1.92 -16.92 27.42
C ARG A 114 2.42 -16.93 25.97
N ALA A 115 1.58 -16.54 25.00
CA ALA A 115 1.93 -16.47 23.59
C ALA A 115 2.85 -15.28 23.24
N LEU A 116 2.57 -14.08 23.75
CA LEU A 116 3.44 -12.89 23.55
C LEU A 116 4.85 -13.11 24.12
N ALA A 117 4.96 -13.80 25.26
CA ALA A 117 6.25 -14.14 25.87
C ALA A 117 7.08 -15.11 25.00
N SER A 118 6.46 -16.17 24.46
CA SER A 118 7.15 -17.08 23.53
C SER A 118 7.50 -16.41 22.18
N PHE A 119 6.75 -15.39 21.73
CA PHE A 119 7.01 -14.66 20.48
C PHE A 119 8.18 -13.68 20.62
N GLU A 120 8.29 -13.00 21.76
CA GLU A 120 9.42 -12.13 22.10
C GLU A 120 10.78 -12.88 22.03
N GLU A 121 10.84 -14.12 22.52
CA GLU A 121 12.05 -14.99 22.42
C GLU A 121 12.44 -15.33 20.97
N SER A 122 11.51 -15.21 20.03
CA SER A 122 11.68 -15.58 18.61
C SER A 122 11.96 -14.40 17.68
N LEU A 123 11.99 -13.16 18.19
CA LEU A 123 12.15 -11.96 17.36
C LEU A 123 13.53 -11.92 16.68
N PRO A 124 13.57 -11.59 15.37
CA PRO A 124 14.84 -11.43 14.66
C PRO A 124 15.62 -10.24 15.23
N GLU A 125 16.93 -10.28 15.00
CA GLU A 125 17.84 -9.20 15.40
C GLU A 125 17.37 -7.86 14.81
N GLY A 126 16.98 -6.91 15.67
CA GLY A 126 16.37 -5.63 15.28
C GLY A 126 14.86 -5.49 15.55
N SER A 127 14.22 -6.44 16.23
CA SER A 127 12.80 -6.37 16.64
C SER A 127 12.60 -6.57 18.15
N SER A 128 11.55 -5.97 18.73
CA SER A 128 11.22 -6.04 20.18
C SER A 128 9.70 -6.05 20.45
N LEU A 129 9.26 -6.56 21.62
CA LEU A 129 7.84 -6.66 21.98
C LEU A 129 7.57 -6.23 23.44
N GLY A 130 6.44 -5.55 23.70
CA GLY A 130 6.01 -5.10 25.05
C GLY A 130 4.54 -5.43 25.34
N THR A 131 4.17 -5.59 26.62
CA THR A 131 2.80 -6.00 27.04
C THR A 131 2.16 -5.05 28.07
N PHE A 132 0.83 -5.02 28.14
CA PHE A 132 0.02 -4.08 28.95
C PHE A 132 -1.13 -4.80 29.67
N ASP A 133 -1.72 -4.17 30.69
CA ASP A 133 -2.88 -4.70 31.44
C ASP A 133 -4.23 -4.19 30.90
N CYS A 134 -5.30 -4.99 31.05
CA CYS A 134 -6.55 -4.86 30.29
C CYS A 134 -7.67 -3.98 30.93
N ASP A 135 -7.46 -3.30 32.05
CA ASP A 135 -8.49 -2.43 32.65
C ASP A 135 -8.67 -1.11 31.83
N GLY A 136 -9.81 -0.94 31.10
CA GLY A 136 -9.93 -0.12 29.87
C GLY A 136 -10.80 1.16 29.83
N ASP A 137 -11.17 1.63 28.60
CA ASP A 137 -12.17 2.70 28.30
C ASP A 137 -12.86 2.51 26.90
N ASP A 138 -14.15 2.91 26.78
CA ASP A 138 -15.25 2.45 25.89
C ASP A 138 -15.29 2.94 24.39
N GLY A 139 -15.83 2.11 23.46
CA GLY A 139 -16.62 2.64 22.30
C GLY A 139 -16.55 2.01 20.88
N GLY A 140 -17.37 0.97 20.59
CA GLY A 140 -18.34 1.01 19.47
C GLY A 140 -18.01 0.63 17.99
N ARG A 141 -18.16 -0.68 17.67
CA ARG A 141 -18.94 -1.31 16.55
C ARG A 141 -18.45 -1.36 15.06
N GLN A 142 -18.43 -2.61 14.55
CA GLN A 142 -18.31 -3.18 13.18
C GLN A 142 -19.42 -2.68 12.20
N THR A 143 -19.35 -2.73 10.86
CA THR A 143 -19.27 -3.84 9.84
C THR A 143 -19.16 -3.20 8.42
N SER A 144 -18.91 -3.83 7.26
CA SER A 144 -18.71 -5.20 6.76
C SER A 144 -18.02 -5.14 5.39
#